data_AF-A0A2G9I418-F1
#
_entry.id   AF-A0A2G9I418-F1
#
_cell.length_a   1.000
_cell.length_b   1.000
_cell.length_c   1.000
_cell.angle_alpha   90.00
_cell.angle_beta   90.00
_cell.angle_gamma   90.00
#
_symmetry.space_group_name_H-M   'P 1'
#
loop_
_entity.id
_entity.type
_entity.pdbx_description
1 polymer ?
#
loop_
_entity_poly.entity_id
_entity_poly.type
_entity_poly.pdbx_seq_one_letter_code
_entity_poly.pdbx_strand_id
1 'polypeptide(L)'
;MEKLQFIPDNYHKRHFLYFLVFPFGFSSFFLLQIVTYTLPHTYFINCGSSSSVSVSTQTFISDESSHDGYKLSSGNSKAVEESTSGNSKGVDELYRTARIFRQSSSHEFDISENGTYVVRFHFFHFSSLGNLSDAHFNILAYGSPILSNFTVKNSSSSDSLPTQEFFLPVHVGKLRIDFVHFDENSLAFANAIEVFLAPPDFIPDSSVHLIQVRVSSIL
;
A
#
# COMPACT_ATOMS: atom_id res chain seq x y z
N MET A 1 39.99 -0.11 -84.77
CA MET A 1 41.18 -0.17 -83.89
C MET A 1 41.17 1.08 -83.01
N GLU A 2 41.36 0.88 -81.71
CA GLU A 2 41.75 1.86 -80.68
C GLU A 2 42.67 3.00 -81.19
N LYS A 3 42.74 4.19 -80.57
CA LYS A 3 42.96 4.40 -79.14
C LYS A 3 42.66 5.84 -78.70
N LEU A 4 42.22 5.97 -77.46
CA LEU A 4 42.03 7.19 -76.67
C LEU A 4 43.32 8.00 -76.49
N GLN A 5 43.19 9.32 -76.31
CA GLN A 5 43.97 10.03 -75.29
C GLN A 5 43.29 11.30 -74.75
N PHE A 6 43.40 11.42 -73.43
CA PHE A 6 42.83 12.39 -72.48
C PHE A 6 43.41 13.82 -72.58
N ILE A 7 42.60 14.82 -72.22
CA ILE A 7 43.02 16.15 -71.78
C ILE A 7 42.33 16.45 -70.44
N PRO A 8 43.04 16.93 -69.40
CA PRO A 8 42.43 17.25 -68.11
C PRO A 8 42.06 18.73 -68.03
N ASP A 9 40.82 19.01 -67.59
CA ASP A 9 40.44 20.31 -67.04
C ASP A 9 40.80 20.35 -65.56
N ASN A 10 41.36 21.46 -65.08
CA ASN A 10 41.43 21.73 -63.65
C ASN A 10 40.95 23.12 -63.29
N TYR A 11 40.08 23.11 -62.29
CA TYR A 11 38.99 24.02 -62.04
C TYR A 11 39.32 24.95 -60.86
N HIS A 12 38.58 26.05 -60.81
CA HIS A 12 38.73 27.20 -59.93
C HIS A 12 38.94 26.94 -58.43
N LYS A 13 39.91 27.68 -57.88
CA LYS A 13 40.14 27.90 -56.44
C LYS A 13 39.23 29.03 -55.93
N ARG A 14 38.23 28.75 -55.08
CA ARG A 14 37.57 29.77 -54.23
C ARG A 14 37.23 29.19 -52.85
N HIS A 15 37.48 30.02 -51.85
CA HIS A 15 37.73 29.70 -50.45
C HIS A 15 36.55 29.05 -49.70
N PHE A 16 36.93 28.07 -48.89
CA PHE A 16 36.16 27.30 -47.92
C PHE A 16 35.80 28.15 -46.70
N LEU A 17 34.52 28.38 -46.44
CA LEU A 17 34.03 28.82 -45.14
C LEU A 17 32.73 28.05 -44.82
N TYR A 18 32.84 27.07 -43.94
CA TYR A 18 31.73 26.30 -43.41
C TYR A 18 31.04 27.11 -42.33
N PHE A 19 29.77 27.47 -42.52
CA PHE A 19 28.89 27.81 -41.42
C PHE A 19 27.83 26.73 -41.30
N LEU A 20 28.02 25.90 -40.27
CA LEU A 20 27.03 25.01 -39.69
C LEU A 20 25.76 25.80 -39.38
N VAL A 21 24.68 25.54 -40.12
CA VAL A 21 23.33 25.84 -39.63
C VAL A 21 22.66 24.49 -39.37
N PHE A 22 22.69 24.18 -38.08
CA PHE A 22 22.10 23.03 -37.40
C PHE A 22 20.72 22.68 -37.99
N PRO A 23 20.42 21.40 -38.27
CA PRO A 23 19.10 21.02 -38.75
C PRO A 23 18.09 21.42 -37.67
N PHE A 24 17.02 22.07 -38.09
CA PHE A 24 15.83 22.31 -37.29
C PHE A 24 15.50 21.01 -36.55
N GLY A 25 15.78 21.00 -35.24
CA GLY A 25 15.53 19.84 -34.41
C GLY A 25 14.05 19.53 -34.50
N PHE A 26 13.69 18.42 -35.13
CA PHE A 26 12.51 17.66 -34.73
C PHE A 26 12.77 17.28 -33.27
N SER A 27 12.50 18.23 -32.37
CA SER A 27 12.34 17.95 -30.96
C SER A 27 11.10 17.09 -30.89
N SER A 28 11.32 15.79 -31.07
CA SER A 28 10.39 14.78 -30.62
C SER A 28 10.33 14.96 -29.12
N PHE A 29 9.45 15.85 -28.68
CA PHE A 29 8.98 15.87 -27.31
C PHE A 29 8.28 14.53 -27.13
N PHE A 30 9.06 13.52 -26.73
CA PHE A 30 8.55 12.32 -26.13
C PHE A 30 7.83 12.79 -24.87
N LEU A 31 6.53 13.07 -25.02
CA LEU A 31 5.64 13.21 -23.90
C LEU A 31 5.60 11.83 -23.24
N LEU A 32 6.47 11.63 -22.25
CA LEU A 32 6.33 10.56 -21.28
C LEU A 32 4.98 10.77 -20.62
N GLN A 33 3.95 10.10 -21.14
CA GLN A 33 2.69 9.98 -20.46
C GLN A 33 2.97 9.14 -19.22
N ILE A 34 3.10 9.81 -18.07
CA ILE A 34 3.08 9.15 -16.79
C ILE A 34 1.64 8.67 -16.61
N VAL A 35 1.38 7.43 -17.03
CA VAL A 35 0.12 6.77 -16.69
C VAL A 35 0.16 6.54 -15.19
N THR A 36 -0.57 7.37 -14.44
CA THR A 36 -0.88 7.07 -13.05
C THR A 36 -1.83 5.88 -13.07
N TYR A 37 -1.29 4.68 -12.87
CA TYR A 37 -2.10 3.48 -12.67
C TYR A 37 -2.80 3.61 -11.31
N THR A 38 -4.02 4.13 -11.33
CA THR A 38 -4.89 4.12 -10.17
C THR A 38 -5.45 2.72 -10.04
N LEU A 39 -4.98 1.96 -9.05
CA LEU A 39 -5.54 0.65 -8.74
C LEU A 39 -7.04 0.82 -8.44
N PRO A 40 -7.92 0.09 -9.14
CA PRO A 40 -9.37 0.27 -8.97
C PRO A 40 -9.85 -0.19 -7.59
N HIS A 41 -9.06 -0.98 -6.87
CA HIS A 41 -9.41 -1.59 -5.59
C HIS A 41 -8.31 -1.34 -4.57
N THR A 42 -8.43 -0.23 -3.85
CA THR A 42 -7.52 0.14 -2.78
C THR A 42 -8.28 0.69 -1.60
N TYR A 43 -8.10 0.07 -0.44
CA TYR A 43 -8.56 0.58 0.83
C TYR A 43 -7.34 0.92 1.68
N PHE A 44 -7.23 2.19 2.05
CA PHE A 44 -6.25 2.67 3.02
C PHE A 44 -7.05 3.21 4.19
N ILE A 45 -7.01 2.52 5.31
CA ILE A 45 -7.85 2.80 6.48
C ILE A 45 -6.99 3.40 7.57
N ASN A 46 -7.37 4.59 8.05
CA ASN A 46 -6.79 5.27 9.19
C ASN A 46 -7.57 4.88 10.46
N CYS A 47 -7.01 3.97 11.25
CA CYS A 47 -7.74 3.36 12.35
C CYS A 47 -7.77 4.26 13.59
N GLY A 48 -8.96 4.51 14.11
CA GLY A 48 -9.18 5.30 15.33
C GLY A 48 -9.07 6.82 15.11
N SER A 49 -8.91 7.28 13.88
CA SER A 49 -8.96 8.70 13.52
C SER A 49 -10.37 9.10 13.08
N SER A 50 -10.78 10.33 13.36
CA SER A 50 -11.99 10.96 12.82
C SER A 50 -11.76 11.68 11.49
N SER A 51 -10.53 11.65 10.97
CA SER A 51 -10.14 12.35 9.74
C SER A 51 -9.18 11.54 8.88
N SER A 52 -9.20 11.81 7.58
CA SER A 52 -8.29 11.21 6.62
C SER A 52 -6.91 11.87 6.67
N VAL A 53 -5.85 11.09 6.47
CA VAL A 53 -4.46 11.56 6.40
C VAL A 53 -3.82 11.15 5.07
N SER A 54 -3.12 12.07 4.43
CA SER A 54 -2.34 11.77 3.22
C SER A 54 -0.91 11.43 3.61
N VAL A 55 -0.47 10.23 3.26
CA VAL A 55 0.89 9.73 3.48
C VAL A 55 1.50 9.37 2.13
N SER A 56 2.54 10.10 1.74
CA SER A 56 3.14 9.99 0.40
C SER A 56 2.09 10.21 -0.69
N THR A 57 1.81 9.20 -1.53
CA THR A 57 0.82 9.26 -2.62
C THR A 57 -0.56 8.72 -2.22
N GLN A 58 -0.69 8.12 -1.05
CA GLN A 58 -1.93 7.47 -0.61
C GLN A 58 -2.67 8.31 0.43
N THR A 59 -4.00 8.24 0.42
CA THR A 59 -4.83 8.86 1.43
C THR A 59 -5.50 7.77 2.24
N PHE A 60 -5.19 7.72 3.53
CA PHE A 60 -5.80 6.82 4.50
C PHE A 60 -7.08 7.47 5.03
N ILE A 61 -8.21 6.81 4.81
CA ILE A 61 -9.56 7.30 5.15
C ILE A 61 -9.94 6.84 6.55
N SER A 62 -10.58 7.72 7.32
CA SER A 62 -11.08 7.41 8.68
C SER A 62 -11.95 6.15 8.72
N ASP A 63 -11.72 5.32 9.75
CA ASP A 63 -12.52 4.13 10.02
C ASP A 63 -13.80 4.37 10.86
N GLU A 64 -14.11 5.63 11.19
CA GLU A 64 -15.24 6.00 12.05
C GLU A 64 -16.60 5.75 11.38
N SER A 65 -16.67 5.87 10.05
CA SER A 65 -17.88 5.63 9.26
C SER A 65 -17.63 4.70 8.09
N SER A 66 -18.65 3.93 7.72
CA SER A 66 -18.63 3.14 6.48
C SER A 66 -18.56 4.05 5.26
N HIS A 67 -17.74 3.71 4.28
CA HIS A 67 -17.50 4.51 3.08
C HIS A 67 -17.02 3.62 1.93
N ASP A 68 -17.45 3.92 0.70
CA ASP A 68 -16.89 3.35 -0.55
C ASP A 68 -16.62 1.82 -0.55
N GLY A 69 -17.54 1.02 0.04
CA GLY A 69 -17.39 -0.44 0.12
C GLY A 69 -16.65 -0.95 1.36
N TYR A 70 -16.15 -0.06 2.21
CA TYR A 70 -15.62 -0.37 3.52
C TYR A 70 -16.69 -0.28 4.62
N LYS A 71 -16.67 -1.26 5.54
CA LYS A 71 -17.49 -1.28 6.75
C LYS A 71 -16.72 -1.84 7.94
N LEU A 72 -16.89 -1.19 9.09
CA LEU A 72 -16.47 -1.68 10.39
C LEU A 72 -17.65 -2.25 11.18
N SER A 73 -17.59 -3.50 11.62
CA SER A 73 -18.61 -4.15 12.45
C SER A 73 -18.36 -3.91 13.95
N SER A 74 -18.18 -2.66 14.35
CA SER A 74 -17.76 -2.39 15.73
C SER A 74 -18.93 -2.47 16.71
N GLY A 75 -19.04 -3.56 17.45
CA GLY A 75 -19.96 -3.67 18.60
C GLY A 75 -19.45 -2.90 19.83
N ASN A 76 -18.13 -2.81 20.03
CA ASN A 76 -17.48 -2.21 21.22
C ASN A 76 -15.99 -1.82 20.99
N SER A 77 -15.62 -1.32 19.80
CA SER A 77 -14.25 -0.80 19.59
C SER A 77 -14.10 0.59 20.20
N LYS A 78 -12.86 0.97 20.49
CA LYS A 78 -12.52 2.29 21.02
C LYS A 78 -11.41 2.92 20.19
N ALA A 79 -11.64 4.15 19.73
CA ALA A 79 -10.60 4.99 19.18
C ALA A 79 -9.73 5.58 20.31
N VAL A 80 -8.41 5.60 20.11
CA VAL A 80 -7.44 6.26 20.98
C VAL A 80 -6.46 7.06 20.14
N GLU A 81 -5.97 8.15 20.70
CA GLU A 81 -5.04 9.07 20.04
C GLU A 81 -3.92 9.45 21.01
N GLU A 82 -2.68 9.41 20.53
CA GLU A 82 -1.51 9.88 21.27
C GLU A 82 -1.56 11.39 21.48
N SER A 83 -1.47 11.82 22.73
CA SER A 83 -1.47 13.24 23.09
C SER A 83 -0.10 13.87 22.74
N THR A 84 -0.01 14.58 21.62
CA THR A 84 1.22 15.28 21.22
C THR A 84 1.07 16.80 21.30
N SER A 85 2.14 17.47 21.75
CA SER A 85 2.23 18.93 21.90
C SER A 85 2.71 19.66 20.64
N GLY A 86 2.64 19.04 19.46
CA GLY A 86 3.16 19.62 18.21
C GLY A 86 2.45 19.14 16.94
N ASN A 87 2.71 19.83 15.82
CA ASN A 87 2.20 19.52 14.49
C ASN A 87 3.01 18.37 13.85
N SER A 88 2.76 17.12 14.25
CA SER A 88 3.18 15.96 13.46
C SER A 88 2.45 15.95 12.11
N LYS A 89 3.11 15.48 11.04
CA LYS A 89 2.54 15.34 9.70
C LYS A 89 2.97 14.02 9.07
N GLY A 90 2.11 13.45 8.23
CA GLY A 90 2.49 12.30 7.39
C GLY A 90 2.57 10.99 8.17
N VAL A 91 3.70 10.27 8.11
CA VAL A 91 3.86 8.94 8.74
C VAL A 91 3.65 9.01 10.25
N ASP A 92 4.15 10.06 10.90
CA ASP A 92 3.97 10.28 12.34
C ASP A 92 2.50 10.51 12.71
N GLU A 93 1.69 11.01 11.79
CA GLU A 93 0.26 11.26 11.97
C GLU A 93 -0.55 9.96 11.80
N LEU A 94 -0.15 9.07 10.88
CA LEU A 94 -0.78 7.76 10.68
C LEU A 94 -0.64 6.84 11.91
N TYR A 95 0.47 6.93 12.64
CA TYR A 95 0.70 6.14 13.85
C TYR A 95 0.24 6.84 15.14
N ARG A 96 -0.38 8.02 15.04
CA ARG A 96 -0.86 8.78 16.19
C ARG A 96 -2.17 8.22 16.75
N THR A 97 -2.98 7.58 15.91
CA THR A 97 -4.25 6.98 16.32
C THR A 97 -4.19 5.48 16.26
N ALA A 98 -5.04 4.83 17.05
CA ALA A 98 -5.31 3.42 16.93
C ALA A 98 -6.77 3.13 17.26
N ARG A 99 -7.32 2.07 16.65
CA ARG A 99 -8.58 1.48 17.08
C ARG A 99 -8.32 0.20 17.88
N ILE A 100 -8.86 0.14 19.08
CA ILE A 100 -8.75 -0.99 20.01
C ILE A 100 -10.00 -1.85 19.91
N PHE A 101 -9.83 -3.16 19.86
CA PHE A 101 -10.88 -4.17 19.87
C PHE A 101 -10.75 -5.03 21.13
N ARG A 102 -11.70 -4.87 22.06
CA ARG A 102 -11.85 -5.73 23.26
C ARG A 102 -12.89 -6.83 23.07
N GLN A 103 -13.58 -6.82 21.93
CA GLN A 103 -14.46 -7.89 21.47
C GLN A 103 -14.16 -8.13 20.00
N SER A 104 -14.43 -9.34 19.53
CA SER A 104 -14.26 -9.68 18.12
C SER A 104 -14.97 -8.66 17.23
N SER A 105 -14.21 -8.03 16.34
CA SER A 105 -14.68 -6.97 15.46
C SER A 105 -14.09 -7.19 14.07
N SER A 106 -14.84 -6.85 13.02
CA SER A 106 -14.43 -7.11 11.64
C SER A 106 -14.37 -5.86 10.77
N HIS A 107 -13.35 -5.81 9.92
CA HIS A 107 -13.29 -4.92 8.76
C HIS A 107 -13.80 -5.70 7.56
N GLU A 108 -14.76 -5.14 6.85
CA GLU A 108 -15.29 -5.68 5.60
C GLU A 108 -14.96 -4.72 4.46
N PHE A 109 -14.46 -5.28 3.37
CA PHE A 109 -14.10 -4.58 2.15
C PHE A 109 -14.85 -5.21 0.98
N ASP A 110 -15.57 -4.42 0.19
CA ASP A 110 -16.22 -4.90 -1.02
C ASP A 110 -15.17 -5.10 -2.12
N ILE A 111 -15.18 -6.28 -2.72
CA ILE A 111 -14.21 -6.74 -3.71
C ILE A 111 -14.94 -6.97 -5.03
N SER A 112 -14.55 -6.26 -6.08
CA SER A 112 -15.16 -6.39 -7.41
C SER A 112 -14.32 -7.16 -8.43
N GLU A 113 -13.08 -7.52 -8.09
CA GLU A 113 -12.21 -8.34 -8.94
C GLU A 113 -11.55 -9.47 -8.15
N ASN A 114 -11.50 -10.66 -8.76
CA ASN A 114 -10.73 -11.80 -8.25
C ASN A 114 -9.23 -11.55 -8.39
N GLY A 115 -8.45 -11.89 -7.37
CA GLY A 115 -6.99 -11.82 -7.49
C GLY A 115 -6.27 -12.02 -6.17
N THR A 116 -4.96 -11.81 -6.21
CA THR A 116 -4.13 -11.79 -4.99
C THR A 116 -4.14 -10.37 -4.45
N TYR A 117 -4.65 -10.19 -3.24
CA TYR A 117 -4.64 -8.90 -2.55
C TYR A 117 -3.48 -8.85 -1.57
N VAL A 118 -2.79 -7.72 -1.57
CA VAL A 118 -1.88 -7.34 -0.50
C VAL A 118 -2.72 -6.78 0.63
N VAL A 119 -2.58 -7.39 1.81
CA VAL A 119 -3.19 -6.92 3.04
C VAL A 119 -2.09 -6.59 4.02
N ARG A 120 -2.00 -5.31 4.38
CA ARG A 120 -0.96 -4.79 5.25
C ARG A 120 -1.59 -4.17 6.49
N PHE A 121 -1.08 -4.56 7.65
CA PHE A 121 -1.53 -4.05 8.94
C PHE A 121 -0.44 -3.26 9.62
N HIS A 122 -0.81 -2.16 10.26
CA HIS A 122 0.11 -1.27 10.95
C HIS A 122 -0.12 -1.32 12.46
N PHE A 123 0.93 -1.65 13.22
CA PHE A 123 0.94 -1.83 14.67
C PHE A 123 2.11 -1.06 15.30
N PHE A 124 1.81 0.14 15.76
CA PHE A 124 2.69 0.98 16.56
C PHE A 124 2.03 1.22 17.91
N HIS A 125 2.66 0.72 18.96
CA HIS A 125 2.21 0.97 20.32
C HIS A 125 2.81 2.30 20.80
N PHE A 126 1.94 3.19 21.24
CA PHE A 126 2.34 4.46 21.82
C PHE A 126 2.05 4.48 23.32
N SER A 127 2.73 5.37 24.05
CA SER A 127 2.80 5.31 25.51
C SER A 127 1.59 5.94 26.19
N SER A 128 0.87 6.83 25.49
CA SER A 128 -0.29 7.49 26.06
C SER A 128 -1.59 6.76 25.68
N LEU A 129 -2.41 6.45 26.69
CA LEU A 129 -3.78 5.94 26.56
C LEU A 129 -3.94 4.56 25.87
N GLY A 130 -4.75 3.70 26.47
CA GLY A 130 -5.22 2.46 25.84
C GLY A 130 -4.32 1.24 25.98
N ASN A 131 -3.14 1.36 26.61
CA ASN A 131 -2.20 0.27 26.87
C ASN A 131 -1.95 -0.63 25.65
N LEU A 132 -1.61 -0.04 24.50
CA LEU A 132 -1.37 -0.80 23.26
C LEU A 132 -0.23 -1.82 23.40
N SER A 133 0.64 -1.68 24.40
CA SER A 133 1.66 -2.67 24.77
C SER A 133 1.09 -4.00 25.26
N ASP A 134 -0.15 -4.00 25.78
CA ASP A 134 -0.84 -5.20 26.29
C ASP A 134 -1.52 -5.98 25.16
N ALA A 135 -1.29 -5.57 23.91
CA ALA A 135 -1.90 -6.19 22.75
C ALA A 135 -1.40 -7.61 22.54
N HIS A 136 -2.35 -8.54 22.55
CA HIS A 136 -2.12 -9.95 22.31
C HIS A 136 -3.34 -10.53 21.61
N PHE A 137 -3.20 -10.86 20.33
CA PHE A 137 -4.36 -11.13 19.47
C PHE A 137 -4.05 -11.99 18.25
N ASN A 138 -5.13 -12.39 17.58
CA ASN A 138 -5.13 -13.06 16.28
C ASN A 138 -5.82 -12.16 15.25
N ILE A 139 -5.43 -12.32 13.98
CA ILE A 139 -6.16 -11.76 12.83
C ILE A 139 -6.60 -12.93 11.97
N LEU A 140 -7.88 -12.92 11.58
CA LEU A 140 -8.47 -13.95 10.74
C LEU A 140 -8.93 -13.31 9.43
N ALA A 141 -8.68 -13.98 8.31
CA ALA A 141 -9.33 -13.68 7.03
C ALA A 141 -10.33 -14.79 6.73
N TYR A 142 -11.59 -14.42 6.48
CA TYR A 142 -12.67 -15.39 6.25
C TYR A 142 -12.79 -16.44 7.37
N GLY A 143 -12.54 -16.03 8.63
CA GLY A 143 -12.55 -16.94 9.78
C GLY A 143 -11.35 -17.90 9.87
N SER A 144 -10.37 -17.82 8.97
CA SER A 144 -9.12 -18.58 9.04
C SER A 144 -7.98 -17.68 9.55
N PRO A 145 -7.16 -18.12 10.52
CA PRO A 145 -6.10 -17.28 11.07
C PRO A 145 -5.05 -16.96 10.02
N ILE A 146 -4.75 -15.67 9.86
CA ILE A 146 -3.64 -15.16 9.06
C ILE A 146 -2.47 -14.68 9.91
N LEU A 147 -2.76 -14.26 11.14
CA LEU A 147 -1.79 -13.90 12.15
C LEU A 147 -2.26 -14.50 13.48
N SER A 148 -1.40 -15.23 14.17
CA SER A 148 -1.76 -15.97 15.39
C SER A 148 -0.81 -15.63 16.53
N ASN A 149 -1.34 -15.56 17.76
CA ASN A 149 -0.58 -15.39 18.98
C ASN A 149 0.37 -14.18 18.91
N PHE A 150 -0.10 -13.09 18.28
CA PHE A 150 0.74 -11.94 17.98
C PHE A 150 0.81 -10.97 19.14
N THR A 151 2.02 -10.54 19.46
CA THR A 151 2.32 -9.51 20.45
C THR A 151 3.15 -8.44 19.78
N VAL A 152 2.88 -7.17 20.09
CA VAL A 152 3.63 -6.05 19.52
C VAL A 152 4.88 -5.84 20.37
N LYS A 153 6.06 -6.11 19.79
CA LYS A 153 7.33 -5.91 20.48
C LYS A 153 7.81 -4.47 20.30
N ASN A 154 8.40 -3.94 21.36
CA ASN A 154 9.05 -2.63 21.35
C ASN A 154 10.27 -2.66 20.43
N SER A 155 10.17 -2.01 19.28
CA SER A 155 11.29 -1.86 18.36
C SER A 155 12.06 -0.59 18.68
N SER A 156 12.88 -0.66 19.72
CA SER A 156 13.89 0.38 20.00
C SER A 156 14.96 0.49 18.90
N SER A 157 14.93 -0.41 17.91
CA SER A 157 15.75 -0.39 16.70
C SER A 157 14.87 -0.05 15.49
N SER A 158 15.33 0.90 14.68
CA SER A 158 14.77 1.35 13.40
C SER A 158 14.48 0.27 12.33
N ASP A 159 14.69 -1.01 12.64
CA ASP A 159 14.79 -2.11 11.68
C ASP A 159 13.60 -3.09 11.69
N SER A 160 12.67 -3.00 12.64
CA SER A 160 11.41 -3.75 12.53
C SER A 160 10.28 -2.78 12.21
N LEU A 161 9.87 -2.80 10.93
CA LEU A 161 8.70 -2.08 10.46
C LEU A 161 7.50 -2.42 11.38
N PRO A 162 6.69 -1.43 11.79
CA PRO A 162 5.48 -1.64 12.59
C PRO A 162 4.38 -2.25 11.72
N THR A 163 4.69 -3.21 10.87
CA THR A 163 3.87 -3.59 9.74
C THR A 163 3.90 -5.10 9.53
N GLN A 164 2.72 -5.70 9.34
CA GLN A 164 2.56 -7.10 8.93
C GLN A 164 1.91 -7.18 7.57
N GLU A 165 2.52 -7.89 6.64
CA GLU A 165 2.08 -7.98 5.24
C GLU A 165 1.72 -9.42 4.86
N PHE A 166 0.59 -9.57 4.19
CA PHE A 166 0.05 -10.84 3.74
C PHE A 166 -0.44 -10.75 2.30
N PHE A 167 -0.30 -11.86 1.57
CA PHE A 167 -0.86 -12.01 0.23
C PHE A 167 -1.98 -13.03 0.27
N LEU A 168 -3.20 -12.56 0.02
CA LEU A 168 -4.42 -13.36 0.14
C LEU A 168 -5.05 -13.55 -1.26
N PRO A 169 -5.34 -14.79 -1.68
CA PRO A 169 -6.24 -15.00 -2.81
C PRO A 169 -7.66 -14.63 -2.37
N VAL A 170 -8.27 -13.69 -3.08
CA VAL A 170 -9.59 -13.13 -2.76
C VAL A 170 -10.47 -13.21 -4.00
N HIS A 171 -11.74 -13.55 -3.77
CA HIS A 171 -12.76 -13.58 -4.81
C HIS A 171 -13.70 -12.37 -4.69
N VAL A 172 -14.36 -12.04 -5.80
CA VAL A 172 -15.44 -11.06 -5.85
C VAL A 172 -16.46 -11.33 -4.74
N GLY A 173 -16.84 -10.28 -4.01
CA GLY A 173 -17.70 -10.37 -2.84
C GLY A 173 -17.17 -9.49 -1.73
N LYS A 174 -17.04 -10.05 -0.52
CA LYS A 174 -16.54 -9.33 0.65
C LYS A 174 -15.25 -9.96 1.16
N LEU A 175 -14.21 -9.16 1.33
CA LEU A 175 -13.06 -9.54 2.14
C LEU A 175 -13.37 -9.17 3.59
N ARG A 176 -13.46 -10.17 4.46
CA ARG A 176 -13.69 -9.98 5.90
C ARG A 176 -12.41 -10.29 6.67
N ILE A 177 -11.98 -9.32 7.47
CA ILE A 177 -10.83 -9.40 8.37
C ILE A 177 -11.32 -9.23 9.80
N ASP A 178 -11.17 -10.24 10.63
CA ASP A 178 -11.56 -10.23 12.04
C ASP A 178 -10.34 -10.02 12.94
N PHE A 179 -10.46 -9.08 13.88
CA PHE A 179 -9.51 -8.89 14.98
C PHE A 179 -10.06 -9.55 16.24
N VAL A 180 -9.32 -10.53 16.76
CA VAL A 180 -9.77 -11.36 17.89
C VAL A 180 -8.72 -11.30 18.99
N HIS A 181 -9.08 -10.73 20.14
CA HIS A 181 -8.21 -10.74 21.32
C HIS A 181 -7.88 -12.19 21.71
N PHE A 182 -6.68 -12.42 22.23
CA PHE A 182 -6.24 -13.75 22.59
C PHE A 182 -6.91 -14.29 23.86
N ASP A 183 -7.16 -13.43 24.85
CA ASP A 183 -7.87 -13.74 26.08
C ASP A 183 -8.68 -12.52 26.60
N GLU A 184 -9.46 -12.74 27.66
CA GLU A 184 -10.39 -11.73 28.23
C GLU A 184 -9.70 -10.47 28.76
N ASN A 185 -8.40 -10.54 29.09
CA ASN A 185 -7.64 -9.40 29.60
C ASN A 185 -6.84 -8.70 28.50
N SER A 186 -6.65 -9.34 27.35
CA SER A 186 -5.89 -8.80 26.24
C SER A 186 -6.75 -7.93 25.32
N LEU A 187 -6.07 -7.31 24.35
CA LEU A 187 -6.72 -6.51 23.32
C LEU A 187 -6.08 -6.77 21.95
N ALA A 188 -6.85 -6.48 20.91
CA ALA A 188 -6.31 -6.27 19.57
C ALA A 188 -6.34 -4.77 19.25
N PHE A 189 -5.46 -4.32 18.37
CA PHE A 189 -5.54 -2.97 17.83
C PHE A 189 -4.95 -2.90 16.43
N ALA A 190 -5.25 -1.82 15.71
CA ALA A 190 -4.53 -1.42 14.50
C ALA A 190 -4.43 0.11 14.45
N ASN A 191 -3.34 0.63 13.88
CA ASN A 191 -3.20 2.05 13.54
C ASN A 191 -3.66 2.31 12.11
N ALA A 192 -3.40 1.37 11.20
CA ALA A 192 -3.83 1.46 9.82
C ALA A 192 -3.95 0.09 9.17
N ILE A 193 -4.73 0.03 8.09
CA ILE A 193 -4.90 -1.17 7.26
C ILE A 193 -4.82 -0.75 5.79
N GLU A 194 -4.02 -1.45 5.00
CA GLU A 194 -3.99 -1.34 3.55
C GLU A 194 -4.52 -2.64 2.93
N VAL A 195 -5.41 -2.51 1.95
CA VAL A 195 -5.92 -3.63 1.14
C VAL A 195 -5.90 -3.20 -0.31
N PHE A 196 -5.07 -3.82 -1.14
CA PHE A 196 -5.01 -3.49 -2.55
C PHE A 196 -4.67 -4.71 -3.41
N LEU A 197 -5.14 -4.72 -4.65
CA LEU A 197 -4.82 -5.79 -5.59
C LEU A 197 -3.32 -5.80 -5.92
N ALA A 198 -2.67 -6.95 -5.85
CA ALA A 198 -1.28 -7.09 -6.25
C ALA A 198 -1.15 -6.93 -7.79
N PRO A 199 -0.03 -6.39 -8.30
CA PRO A 199 0.23 -6.35 -9.74
C PRO A 199 0.13 -7.74 -10.37
N PRO A 200 -0.30 -7.85 -11.65
CA PRO A 200 -0.47 -9.14 -12.33
C PRO A 200 0.76 -10.05 -12.32
N ASP A 201 1.96 -9.46 -12.34
CA ASP A 201 3.24 -10.17 -12.36
C ASP A 201 3.90 -10.27 -10.97
N PHE A 202 3.13 -10.08 -9.90
CA PHE A 202 3.67 -10.12 -8.54
C PHE A 202 4.07 -11.54 -8.14
N ILE A 203 5.38 -11.74 -7.93
CA ILE A 203 5.93 -12.95 -7.33
C ILE A 203 6.26 -12.62 -5.88
N PRO A 204 5.57 -13.22 -4.90
CA PRO A 204 5.87 -13.03 -3.48
C PRO A 204 7.29 -13.50 -3.21
N ASP A 205 8.08 -12.66 -2.54
CA ASP A 205 9.38 -13.10 -2.04
C ASP A 205 9.16 -14.19 -0.99
N SER A 206 10.06 -15.17 -0.93
CA SER A 206 9.92 -16.38 -0.08
C SER A 206 9.91 -16.08 1.43
N SER A 207 10.26 -14.85 1.82
CA SER A 207 10.18 -14.30 3.17
C SER A 207 8.78 -13.77 3.54
N VAL A 208 7.84 -13.68 2.58
CA VAL A 208 6.51 -13.14 2.80
C VAL A 208 5.47 -14.24 2.96
N HIS A 209 4.53 -14.03 3.89
CA HIS A 209 3.50 -15.00 4.22
C HIS A 209 2.39 -15.04 3.15
N LEU A 210 2.48 -16.03 2.27
CA LEU A 210 1.38 -16.44 1.42
C LEU A 210 0.37 -17.25 2.21
N ILE A 211 -0.89 -16.84 2.21
CA ILE A 211 -1.95 -17.57 2.93
C ILE A 211 -3.02 -17.97 1.95
N GLN A 212 -3.15 -19.27 1.74
CA GLN A 212 -4.24 -19.83 0.96
C GLN A 212 -5.50 -19.92 1.85
N VAL A 213 -6.44 -19.00 1.63
CA VAL A 213 -7.77 -19.11 2.24
C VAL A 213 -8.53 -20.22 1.49
N ARG A 214 -8.80 -21.34 2.16
CA ARG A 214 -9.78 -22.31 1.64
C ARG A 214 -11.18 -21.79 1.92
N VAL A 215 -11.83 -21.24 0.90
CA VAL A 215 -13.27 -21.02 0.96
C VAL A 215 -13.93 -22.39 0.82
N SER A 216 -14.43 -22.93 1.93
CA SER A 216 -15.34 -24.09 1.85
C SER A 216 -16.63 -23.62 1.19
N SER A 217 -16.77 -23.93 -0.11
CA SER A 217 -18.04 -23.83 -0.80
C SER A 217 -19.05 -24.74 -0.10
N ILE A 218 -20.00 -24.14 0.61
CA ILE A 218 -21.18 -24.85 1.11
C ILE A 218 -22.11 -25.00 -0.11
N LEU A 219 -22.37 -26.26 -0.48
CA LEU A 219 -23.37 -26.68 -1.47
C LEU A 219 -24.79 -26.33 -0.98
#